data_AF-A0A8S2X1G1-F1
#
_entry.id   AF-A0A8S2X1G1-F1
#
_cell.length_a   1.000
_cell.length_b   1.000
_cell.length_c   1.000
_cell.angle_alpha   90.00
_cell.angle_beta   90.00
_cell.angle_gamma   90.00
#
_symmetry.space_group_name_H-M   'P 1'
#
loop_
_entity.id
_entity.type
_entity.pdbx_description
1 polymer ?
#
loop_
_entity_poly.entity_id
_entity_poly.type
_entity_poly.pdbx_seq_one_letter_code
_entity_poly.pdbx_strand_id
1 'polypeptide(L)'
;PPPIQDHIGAIMVFGAWLGGRHPDRDLLWGGIVQQIKQMVHNGIRIKIDDTIHERFSVRVQWATFDLPALALNCNITQFNGYDACADCKVHGVAIGKQIYYPYSAQPSPPKTDNDYVIFGRTTNSPKSALHGVKGSTPLIEILLLPAQIPKDYMHLVCAEHFKTLINYWNNLFIPDVFDHGSRFLLTVILPHSFNYQFLPLTQFYQWKTKMFRDFLLYVSPVFAVIFLPDEVALHFLHYFVFVRTLHFFKKSINLDAVEQFFDQYHKN
;
A
#
# COMPACT_ATOMS: atom_id res chain seq x y z
N PRO A 1 -4.80 21.96 3.30
CA PRO A 1 -3.36 22.30 3.24
C PRO A 1 -2.62 21.27 2.36
N PRO A 2 -1.82 21.69 1.36
CA PRO A 2 -0.89 20.76 0.75
C PRO A 2 0.00 20.19 1.88
N PRO A 3 0.28 18.88 1.90
CA PRO A 3 1.21 18.34 2.87
C PRO A 3 2.55 19.06 2.70
N ILE A 4 3.17 19.37 3.84
CA ILE A 4 4.55 19.80 3.91
C ILE A 4 5.34 18.91 2.95
N GLN A 5 5.97 19.51 1.94
CA GLN A 5 6.98 18.78 1.17
C GLN A 5 8.07 18.43 2.18
N ASP A 6 8.05 17.20 2.69
CA ASP A 6 9.18 16.66 3.41
C ASP A 6 10.36 16.75 2.46
N HIS A 7 11.23 17.73 2.70
CA HIS A 7 12.45 17.86 1.95
C HIS A 7 13.21 16.53 2.10
N ILE A 8 13.52 15.92 0.97
CA ILE A 8 14.37 14.74 0.77
C ILE A 8 15.82 14.94 1.33
N GLY A 9 16.06 15.97 2.13
CA GLY A 9 17.37 16.30 2.70
C GLY A 9 17.81 15.40 3.86
N ALA A 10 16.92 14.55 4.40
CA ALA A 10 17.22 13.66 5.52
C ALA A 10 17.15 12.16 5.16
N ILE A 11 17.52 11.80 3.93
CA ILE A 11 17.64 10.38 3.53
C ILE A 11 19.06 9.89 3.83
N MET A 12 19.16 8.88 4.68
CA MET A 12 20.39 8.12 4.91
C MET A 12 20.26 6.75 4.25
N VAL A 13 21.23 6.39 3.41
CA VAL A 13 21.29 5.06 2.80
C VAL A 13 21.96 4.11 3.79
N PHE A 14 21.20 3.13 4.30
CA PHE A 14 21.71 2.13 5.25
C PHE A 14 22.37 0.92 4.60
N GLY A 15 22.04 0.63 3.34
CA GLY A 15 22.59 -0.50 2.61
C GLY A 15 22.22 -0.47 1.14
N ALA A 16 23.12 -0.99 0.31
CA ALA A 16 22.90 -1.16 -1.11
C ALA A 16 23.30 -2.58 -1.51
N TRP A 17 22.42 -3.27 -2.24
CA TRP A 17 22.69 -4.58 -2.80
C TRP A 17 23.02 -4.44 -4.28
N LEU A 18 24.22 -4.86 -4.66
CA LEU A 18 24.71 -4.82 -6.04
C LEU A 18 24.86 -6.25 -6.55
N GLY A 19 23.82 -6.77 -7.20
CA GLY A 19 23.83 -8.11 -7.76
C GLY A 19 22.75 -8.29 -8.82
N GLY A 20 22.94 -9.25 -9.73
CA GLY A 20 21.98 -9.57 -10.80
C GLY A 20 20.74 -10.34 -10.33
N ARG A 21 20.58 -10.55 -9.01
CA ARG A 21 19.46 -11.24 -8.38
C ARG A 21 19.02 -10.46 -7.14
N HIS A 22 17.77 -10.71 -6.71
CA HIS A 22 17.26 -10.17 -5.45
C HIS A 22 18.20 -10.48 -4.28
N PRO A 23 18.32 -9.56 -3.31
CA PRO A 23 19.14 -9.78 -2.14
C PRO A 23 18.70 -11.02 -1.39
N ASP A 24 19.67 -11.78 -0.90
CA ASP A 24 19.39 -12.70 0.19
C ASP A 24 18.95 -11.85 1.40
N ARG A 25 17.69 -12.02 1.79
CA ARG A 25 17.05 -11.23 2.86
C ARG A 25 17.86 -11.34 4.16
N ASP A 26 18.27 -12.54 4.53
CA ASP A 26 18.89 -12.79 5.83
C ASP A 26 20.32 -12.23 5.86
N LEU A 27 21.02 -12.30 4.74
CA LEU A 27 22.32 -11.64 4.56
C LEU A 27 22.20 -10.10 4.61
N LEU A 28 21.21 -9.53 3.90
CA LEU A 28 20.99 -8.09 3.87
C LEU A 28 20.59 -7.55 5.25
N TRP A 29 19.57 -8.14 5.86
CA TRP A 29 19.03 -7.65 7.12
C TRP A 29 19.81 -8.08 8.34
N GLY A 30 20.50 -9.23 8.34
CA GLY A 30 21.17 -9.75 9.54
C GLY A 30 22.16 -8.73 10.15
N GLY A 31 23.05 -8.17 9.33
CA GLY A 31 24.00 -7.15 9.78
C GLY A 31 23.33 -5.82 10.16
N ILE A 32 22.35 -5.38 9.35
CA ILE A 32 21.65 -4.09 9.53
C ILE A 32 20.82 -4.11 10.82
N VAL A 33 20.04 -5.17 11.03
CA VAL A 33 19.20 -5.36 12.23
C VAL A 33 20.05 -5.35 13.48
N GLN A 34 21.22 -6.02 13.47
CA GLN A 34 22.08 -6.05 14.63
C GLN A 34 22.66 -4.67 14.98
N GLN A 35 23.04 -3.87 13.99
CA GLN A 35 23.48 -2.49 14.20
C GLN A 35 22.34 -1.61 14.74
N ILE A 36 21.13 -1.74 14.19
CA ILE A 36 19.94 -1.03 14.67
C ILE A 36 19.64 -1.41 16.12
N LYS A 37 19.68 -2.70 16.48
CA LYS A 37 19.47 -3.15 17.87
C LYS A 37 20.48 -2.53 18.82
N GLN A 38 21.76 -2.47 18.42
CA GLN A 38 22.79 -1.80 19.21
C GLN A 38 22.48 -0.32 19.39
N MET A 39 22.06 0.39 18.34
CA MET A 39 21.67 1.80 18.42
C MET A 39 20.42 2.02 19.30
N VAL A 40 19.42 1.16 19.18
CA VAL A 40 18.20 1.21 20.00
C VAL A 40 18.53 0.97 21.48
N HIS A 41 19.38 -0.03 21.77
CA HIS A 41 19.75 -0.36 23.15
C HIS A 41 20.68 0.68 23.76
N ASN A 42 21.74 1.08 23.06
CA ASN A 42 22.80 1.96 23.58
C ASN A 42 22.50 3.45 23.39
N GLY A 43 21.53 3.81 22.56
CA GLY A 43 21.33 5.17 22.07
C GLY A 43 22.50 5.65 21.20
N ILE A 44 22.40 6.88 20.72
CA ILE A 44 23.44 7.54 19.92
C ILE A 44 23.99 8.74 20.69
N ARG A 45 25.31 8.88 20.76
CA ARG A 45 25.98 10.08 21.27
C ARG A 45 26.38 10.96 20.10
N ILE A 46 26.02 12.23 20.12
CA ILE A 46 26.32 13.18 19.04
C ILE A 46 27.10 14.34 19.64
N LYS A 47 28.18 14.74 18.98
CA LYS A 47 28.94 15.95 19.32
C LYS A 47 28.48 17.07 18.39
N ILE A 48 28.01 18.18 18.96
CA ILE A 48 27.61 19.40 18.23
C ILE A 48 28.38 20.55 18.88
N ASP A 49 29.12 21.32 18.08
CA ASP A 49 29.85 22.52 18.51
C ASP A 49 30.64 22.33 19.83
N ASP A 50 31.52 21.33 19.82
CA ASP A 50 32.36 20.89 20.96
C ASP A 50 31.64 20.39 22.22
N THR A 51 30.30 20.39 22.21
CA THR A 51 29.47 19.83 23.28
C THR A 51 29.06 18.40 22.93
N ILE A 52 29.35 17.45 23.81
CA ILE A 52 28.83 16.09 23.69
C ILE A 52 27.41 16.10 24.23
N HIS A 53 26.44 15.86 23.35
CA HIS A 53 25.05 15.67 23.75
C HIS A 53 24.85 14.22 24.18
N GLU A 54 24.32 14.03 25.39
CA GLU A 54 24.09 12.69 25.93
C GLU A 54 22.89 12.01 25.28
N ARG A 55 23.17 10.81 24.75
CA ARG A 55 22.29 9.68 24.42
C ARG A 55 20.90 10.03 23.88
N PHE A 56 20.80 10.15 22.56
CA PHE A 56 19.53 10.08 21.85
C PHE A 56 19.01 8.64 21.83
N SER A 57 17.75 8.45 22.24
CA SER A 57 17.05 7.18 22.06
C SER A 57 16.70 7.00 20.59
N VAL A 58 16.93 5.78 20.07
CA VAL A 58 16.57 5.41 18.71
C VAL A 58 15.41 4.43 18.77
N ARG A 59 14.41 4.63 17.91
CA ARG A 59 13.29 3.70 17.72
C ARG A 59 12.97 3.57 16.24
N VAL A 60 12.81 2.33 15.78
CA VAL A 60 12.26 2.05 14.45
C VAL A 60 10.74 2.21 14.52
N GLN A 61 10.19 3.12 13.71
CA GLN A 61 8.74 3.37 13.71
C GLN A 61 7.99 2.43 12.78
N TRP A 62 8.48 2.25 11.56
CA TRP A 62 7.87 1.39 10.55
C TRP A 62 8.85 1.05 9.43
N ALA A 63 8.51 0.01 8.67
CA ALA A 63 9.12 -0.26 7.37
C ALA A 63 8.03 -0.34 6.29
N THR A 64 8.23 0.37 5.19
CA THR A 64 7.32 0.40 4.04
C THR A 64 7.92 -0.40 2.88
N PHE A 65 7.11 -1.22 2.25
CA PHE A 65 7.50 -2.01 1.07
C PHE A 65 6.36 -2.01 0.06
N ASP A 66 6.69 -2.14 -1.23
CA ASP A 66 5.72 -2.62 -2.22
C ASP A 66 5.36 -4.10 -1.94
N LEU A 67 4.32 -4.63 -2.56
CA LEU A 67 3.87 -6.01 -2.28
C LEU A 67 4.94 -7.09 -2.53
N PRO A 68 5.71 -7.07 -3.63
CA PRO A 68 6.79 -8.04 -3.82
C PRO A 68 7.87 -7.95 -2.72
N ALA A 69 8.35 -6.75 -2.40
CA ALA A 69 9.37 -6.58 -1.36
C ALA A 69 8.82 -6.89 0.03
N LEU A 70 7.54 -6.59 0.29
CA LEU A 70 6.86 -6.97 1.53
C LEU A 70 6.90 -8.48 1.72
N ALA A 71 6.54 -9.24 0.68
CA ALA A 71 6.52 -10.70 0.73
C ALA A 71 7.91 -11.29 0.96
N LEU A 72 8.93 -10.73 0.32
CA LEU A 72 10.32 -11.14 0.51
C LEU A 72 10.81 -10.84 1.94
N ASN A 73 10.70 -9.59 2.37
CA ASN A 73 11.31 -9.08 3.59
C ASN A 73 10.59 -9.55 4.86
N CYS A 74 9.26 -9.67 4.83
CA CYS A 74 8.48 -10.24 5.93
C CYS A 74 8.37 -11.77 5.87
N ASN A 75 9.02 -12.41 4.89
CA ASN A 75 9.00 -13.85 4.65
C ASN A 75 7.58 -14.45 4.59
N ILE A 76 6.67 -13.77 3.87
CA ILE A 76 5.29 -14.19 3.67
C ILE A 76 5.01 -14.58 2.22
N THR A 77 3.87 -15.24 1.99
CA THR A 77 3.35 -15.58 0.68
C THR A 77 3.15 -14.31 -0.14
N GLN A 78 3.62 -14.35 -1.39
CA GLN A 78 3.51 -13.22 -2.31
C GLN A 78 2.07 -13.04 -2.80
N PHE A 79 1.77 -11.83 -3.27
CA PHE A 79 0.50 -11.51 -3.94
C PHE A 79 0.12 -12.62 -4.95
N ASN A 80 -1.18 -12.84 -5.13
CA ASN A 80 -1.73 -13.96 -5.92
C ASN A 80 -1.51 -15.36 -5.30
N GLY A 81 -1.22 -15.46 -4.01
CA GLY A 81 -1.20 -16.71 -3.26
C GLY A 81 -2.44 -16.86 -2.38
N TYR A 82 -2.85 -18.11 -2.09
CA TYR A 82 -4.08 -18.37 -1.34
C TYR A 82 -4.13 -17.66 0.02
N ASP A 83 -3.01 -17.62 0.76
CA ASP A 83 -2.93 -16.92 2.05
C ASP A 83 -1.95 -15.72 1.97
N ALA A 84 -2.13 -14.81 1.01
CA ALA A 84 -1.13 -13.74 0.78
C ALA A 84 -1.36 -12.43 1.56
N CYS A 85 -2.53 -12.23 2.18
CA CYS A 85 -2.78 -11.02 2.95
C CYS A 85 -1.76 -10.93 4.09
N ALA A 86 -1.13 -9.78 4.33
CA ALA A 86 -0.21 -9.61 5.47
C ALA A 86 -0.96 -9.33 6.78
N ASP A 87 -2.17 -8.79 6.70
CA ASP A 87 -2.85 -8.23 7.87
C ASP A 87 -3.90 -9.17 8.47
N CYS A 88 -4.43 -10.12 7.70
CA CYS A 88 -5.41 -11.09 8.19
C CYS A 88 -5.16 -12.51 7.67
N LYS A 89 -5.93 -13.46 8.22
CA LYS A 89 -5.84 -14.91 7.93
C LYS A 89 -6.80 -15.34 6.81
N VAL A 90 -7.20 -14.41 5.94
CA VAL A 90 -8.12 -14.68 4.82
C VAL A 90 -7.51 -15.67 3.83
N HIS A 91 -8.33 -16.63 3.41
CA HIS A 91 -8.00 -17.58 2.36
C HIS A 91 -8.65 -17.12 1.04
N GLY A 92 -7.85 -17.03 0.00
CA GLY A 92 -8.30 -16.67 -1.33
C GLY A 92 -8.93 -17.84 -2.08
N VAL A 93 -9.61 -17.53 -3.17
CA VAL A 93 -10.23 -18.49 -4.09
C VAL A 93 -9.65 -18.27 -5.48
N ALA A 94 -9.26 -19.34 -6.16
CA ALA A 94 -8.74 -19.26 -7.52
C ALA A 94 -9.88 -19.08 -8.52
N ILE A 95 -9.80 -18.01 -9.33
CA ILE A 95 -10.68 -17.76 -10.47
C ILE A 95 -9.77 -17.54 -11.69
N GLY A 96 -9.72 -18.54 -12.57
CA GLY A 96 -8.77 -18.56 -13.68
C GLY A 96 -7.32 -18.60 -13.20
N LYS A 97 -6.52 -17.60 -13.57
CA LYS A 97 -5.09 -17.47 -13.18
C LYS A 97 -4.86 -16.55 -11.98
N GLN A 98 -5.93 -16.03 -11.38
CA GLN A 98 -5.89 -15.05 -10.31
C GLN A 98 -6.51 -15.59 -9.03
N ILE A 99 -5.97 -15.19 -7.89
CA ILE A 99 -6.54 -15.44 -6.56
C ILE A 99 -7.33 -14.21 -6.12
N TYR A 100 -8.58 -14.44 -5.74
CA TYR A 100 -9.50 -13.43 -5.24
C TYR A 100 -9.73 -13.64 -3.75
N TYR A 101 -9.84 -12.54 -3.00
CA TYR A 101 -10.20 -12.58 -1.58
C TYR A 101 -11.66 -12.11 -1.46
N PRO A 102 -12.63 -13.03 -1.46
CA PRO A 102 -14.04 -12.66 -1.46
C PRO A 102 -14.38 -11.91 -0.18
N TYR A 103 -15.24 -10.91 -0.32
CA TYR A 103 -15.84 -10.25 0.84
C TYR A 103 -16.64 -11.26 1.67
N SER A 104 -16.56 -11.12 2.99
CA SER A 104 -17.34 -11.91 3.95
C SER A 104 -17.87 -10.99 5.03
N ALA A 105 -19.16 -11.13 5.37
CA ALA A 105 -19.78 -10.43 6.50
C ALA A 105 -19.15 -10.84 7.85
N GLN A 106 -18.49 -12.01 7.88
CA GLN A 106 -17.66 -12.45 8.99
C GLN A 106 -16.20 -12.43 8.52
N PRO A 107 -15.49 -11.31 8.68
CA PRO A 107 -14.13 -11.17 8.18
C PRO A 107 -13.18 -12.15 8.87
N SER A 108 -12.17 -12.61 8.14
CA SER A 108 -11.16 -13.49 8.73
C SER A 108 -10.37 -12.77 9.83
N PRO A 109 -9.96 -13.47 10.91
CA PRO A 109 -9.24 -12.85 12.00
C PRO A 109 -7.96 -12.12 11.54
N PRO A 110 -7.62 -10.98 12.14
CA PRO A 110 -6.35 -10.31 11.88
C PRO A 110 -5.17 -11.18 12.31
N LYS A 111 -4.02 -10.98 11.65
CA LYS A 111 -2.73 -11.51 12.12
C LYS A 111 -2.16 -10.55 13.16
N THR A 112 -1.75 -11.11 14.29
CA THR A 112 -1.12 -10.38 15.39
C THR A 112 0.40 -10.46 15.32
N ASP A 113 1.10 -9.61 16.07
CA ASP A 113 2.56 -9.67 16.22
C ASP A 113 3.04 -11.04 16.70
N ASN A 114 2.27 -11.64 17.62
CA ASN A 114 2.57 -12.97 18.13
C ASN A 114 2.32 -14.08 17.10
N ASP A 115 1.34 -13.92 16.21
CA ASP A 115 1.12 -14.86 15.09
C ASP A 115 2.38 -14.95 14.21
N TYR A 116 2.99 -13.81 13.86
CA TYR A 116 4.22 -13.80 13.05
C TYR A 116 5.40 -14.48 13.76
N VAL A 117 5.54 -14.31 15.08
CA VAL A 117 6.56 -15.00 15.89
C VAL A 117 6.31 -16.51 15.90
N ILE A 118 5.08 -16.94 16.20
CA ILE A 118 4.73 -18.36 16.32
C ILE A 118 4.84 -19.04 14.96
N PHE A 119 4.14 -18.53 13.95
CA PHE A 119 4.11 -19.13 12.62
C PHE A 119 5.52 -19.16 12.02
N GLY A 120 6.28 -18.06 12.15
CA GLY A 120 7.64 -17.99 11.65
C GLY A 120 8.61 -19.00 12.26
N ARG A 121 8.39 -19.45 13.50
CA ARG A 121 9.19 -20.50 14.16
C ARG A 121 8.75 -21.91 13.78
N THR A 122 7.47 -22.12 13.48
CA THR A 122 6.92 -23.43 13.12
C THR A 122 7.22 -23.80 11.66
N THR A 123 7.45 -22.81 10.80
CA THR A 123 7.56 -23.00 9.35
C THR A 123 8.97 -22.70 8.83
N ASN A 124 9.54 -23.59 8.03
CA ASN A 124 10.88 -23.40 7.42
C ASN A 124 10.86 -23.46 5.89
N SER A 125 9.68 -23.49 5.26
CA SER A 125 9.55 -23.58 3.80
C SER A 125 8.20 -23.04 3.31
N PRO A 126 8.08 -22.70 2.01
CA PRO A 126 6.80 -22.31 1.41
C PRO A 126 5.70 -23.38 1.53
N LYS A 127 6.05 -24.67 1.48
CA LYS A 127 5.08 -25.78 1.56
C LYS A 127 4.49 -25.96 2.95
N SER A 128 5.20 -25.47 3.96
CA SER A 128 4.77 -25.51 5.37
C SER A 128 4.19 -24.18 5.83
N ALA A 129 3.94 -23.22 4.94
CA ALA A 129 3.51 -21.88 5.34
C ALA A 129 2.17 -21.93 6.10
N LEU A 130 2.09 -21.17 7.19
CA LEU A 130 0.90 -21.12 8.04
C LEU A 130 0.27 -19.73 7.93
N HIS A 131 -0.96 -19.67 7.41
CA HIS A 131 -1.67 -18.41 7.09
C HIS A 131 -0.81 -17.40 6.33
N GLY A 132 0.01 -17.92 5.40
CA GLY A 132 0.89 -17.11 4.56
C GLY A 132 2.28 -16.85 5.12
N VAL A 133 2.57 -17.15 6.38
CA VAL A 133 3.93 -16.97 6.93
C VAL A 133 4.77 -18.19 6.58
N LYS A 134 5.88 -17.98 5.86
CA LYS A 134 6.74 -19.07 5.33
C LYS A 134 7.90 -19.39 6.28
N GLY A 135 8.23 -18.46 7.17
CA GLY A 135 9.27 -18.59 8.19
C GLY A 135 9.56 -17.25 8.88
N SER A 136 10.50 -17.27 9.81
CA SER A 136 10.95 -16.06 10.51
C SER A 136 11.66 -15.08 9.57
N THR A 137 11.80 -13.84 10.02
CA THR A 137 12.56 -12.76 9.36
C THR A 137 13.37 -12.00 10.40
N PRO A 138 14.61 -11.56 10.10
CA PRO A 138 15.39 -10.71 11.01
C PRO A 138 14.65 -9.42 11.42
N LEU A 139 13.75 -8.91 10.57
CA LEU A 139 12.98 -7.69 10.86
C LEU A 139 12.14 -7.79 12.14
N ILE A 140 11.72 -8.99 12.55
CA ILE A 140 10.90 -9.19 13.76
C ILE A 140 11.63 -8.79 15.04
N GLU A 141 12.96 -8.64 14.99
CA GLU A 141 13.76 -8.23 16.13
C GLU A 141 13.73 -6.71 16.39
N ILE A 142 13.30 -5.92 15.40
CA ILE A 142 13.26 -4.46 15.48
C ILE A 142 11.89 -3.86 15.10
N LEU A 143 10.96 -4.69 14.61
CA LEU A 143 9.62 -4.30 14.17
C LEU A 143 8.59 -5.32 14.65
N LEU A 144 7.39 -4.82 14.95
CA LEU A 144 6.19 -5.61 15.17
C LEU A 144 5.49 -5.86 13.82
N LEU A 145 5.24 -7.13 13.48
CA LEU A 145 4.65 -7.54 12.20
C LEU A 145 3.25 -8.13 12.43
N PRO A 146 2.18 -7.62 11.80
CA PRO A 146 2.19 -6.65 10.71
C PRO A 146 2.06 -5.19 11.19
N ALA A 147 1.96 -4.94 12.50
CA ALA A 147 1.54 -3.65 13.05
C ALA A 147 2.40 -2.43 12.63
N GLN A 148 3.71 -2.64 12.43
CA GLN A 148 4.65 -1.59 12.00
C GLN A 148 5.02 -1.70 10.51
N ILE A 149 4.18 -2.36 9.70
CA ILE A 149 4.34 -2.50 8.26
C ILE A 149 3.19 -1.80 7.53
N PRO A 150 3.21 -0.45 7.48
CA PRO A 150 2.22 0.32 6.76
C PRO A 150 2.22 -0.06 5.27
N LYS A 151 1.02 -0.07 4.72
CA LYS A 151 0.76 -0.48 3.36
C LYS A 151 0.92 0.70 2.40
N ASP A 152 1.70 0.50 1.35
CA ASP A 152 1.98 1.55 0.37
C ASP A 152 0.75 1.82 -0.50
N TYR A 153 -0.01 2.85 -0.15
CA TYR A 153 -1.17 3.33 -0.90
C TYR A 153 -0.86 3.62 -2.38
N MET A 154 0.32 4.15 -2.68
CA MET A 154 0.68 4.55 -4.03
C MET A 154 0.76 3.32 -4.94
N HIS A 155 1.47 2.29 -4.52
CA HIS A 155 1.55 1.05 -5.29
C HIS A 155 0.25 0.24 -5.20
N LEU A 156 -0.34 0.09 -4.02
CA LEU A 156 -1.54 -0.75 -3.84
C LEU A 156 -2.78 -0.21 -4.55
N VAL A 157 -3.10 1.05 -4.31
CA VAL A 157 -4.36 1.64 -4.76
C VAL A 157 -4.19 2.30 -6.11
N CYS A 158 -3.19 3.18 -6.26
CA CYS A 158 -3.08 4.00 -7.46
C CYS A 158 -2.47 3.22 -8.64
N ALA A 159 -1.33 2.54 -8.45
CA ALA A 159 -0.63 1.86 -9.54
C ALA A 159 -1.27 0.52 -9.93
N GLU A 160 -1.77 -0.23 -8.95
CA GLU A 160 -2.33 -1.56 -9.17
C GLU A 160 -3.85 -1.50 -9.24
N HIS A 161 -4.55 -1.40 -8.10
CA HIS A 161 -6.01 -1.61 -8.06
C HIS A 161 -6.80 -0.68 -8.98
N PHE A 162 -6.55 0.63 -8.93
CA PHE A 162 -7.28 1.60 -9.73
C PHE A 162 -6.93 1.51 -11.23
N LYS A 163 -5.68 1.18 -11.56
CA LYS A 163 -5.29 0.88 -12.95
C LYS A 163 -6.02 -0.36 -13.47
N THR A 164 -6.15 -1.41 -12.65
CA THR A 164 -6.94 -2.61 -13.00
C THR A 164 -8.41 -2.24 -13.21
N LEU A 165 -8.96 -1.35 -12.39
CA LEU A 165 -10.34 -0.88 -12.54
C LEU A 165 -10.54 -0.11 -13.86
N ILE A 166 -9.64 0.80 -14.21
CA ILE A 166 -9.69 1.51 -15.50
C ILE A 166 -9.56 0.53 -16.67
N ASN A 167 -8.69 -0.48 -16.57
CA ASN A 167 -8.60 -1.52 -17.59
C ASN A 167 -9.91 -2.32 -17.72
N TYR A 168 -10.57 -2.62 -16.60
CA TYR A 168 -11.89 -3.27 -16.64
C TYR A 168 -12.93 -2.39 -17.34
N TRP A 169 -12.97 -1.09 -17.02
CA TRP A 169 -13.83 -0.12 -17.71
C TRP A 169 -13.55 -0.07 -19.22
N ASN A 170 -12.28 -0.11 -19.62
CA ASN A 170 -11.88 -0.12 -21.03
C ASN A 170 -12.43 -1.34 -21.79
N ASN A 171 -12.58 -2.47 -21.10
CA ASN A 171 -13.09 -3.71 -21.70
C ASN A 171 -14.62 -3.81 -21.62
N LEU A 172 -15.24 -3.17 -20.63
CA LEU A 172 -16.68 -3.23 -20.40
C LEU A 172 -17.44 -2.19 -21.22
N PHE A 173 -16.88 -1.00 -21.44
CA PHE A 173 -17.58 0.11 -22.07
C PHE A 173 -17.25 0.24 -23.56
N ILE A 174 -18.18 0.85 -24.29
CA ILE A 174 -18.00 1.19 -25.71
C ILE A 174 -16.83 2.18 -25.82
N PRO A 175 -15.93 2.06 -26.82
CA PRO A 175 -14.76 2.93 -26.99
C PRO A 175 -15.06 4.43 -26.88
N ASP A 176 -16.27 4.83 -27.28
CA ASP A 176 -16.75 6.20 -27.25
C ASP A 176 -16.72 6.84 -25.85
N VAL A 177 -16.92 6.06 -24.77
CA VAL A 177 -16.77 6.52 -23.37
C VAL A 177 -15.32 6.96 -23.11
N PHE A 178 -14.35 6.17 -23.57
CA PHE A 178 -12.92 6.46 -23.38
C PHE A 178 -12.45 7.62 -24.26
N ASP A 179 -13.01 7.78 -25.46
CA ASP A 179 -12.69 8.89 -26.35
C ASP A 179 -13.25 10.22 -25.85
N HIS A 180 -14.52 10.25 -25.44
CA HIS A 180 -15.13 11.42 -24.79
C HIS A 180 -14.42 11.76 -23.47
N GLY A 181 -14.16 10.74 -22.65
CA GLY A 181 -13.38 10.85 -21.43
C GLY A 181 -11.98 11.43 -21.64
N SER A 182 -11.30 11.00 -22.70
CA SER A 182 -9.99 11.53 -23.08
C SER A 182 -10.04 13.00 -23.46
N ARG A 183 -11.04 13.41 -24.25
CA ARG A 183 -11.24 14.82 -24.60
C ARG A 183 -11.51 15.68 -23.36
N PHE A 184 -12.32 15.18 -22.43
CA PHE A 184 -12.54 15.84 -21.14
C PHE A 184 -11.25 15.98 -20.33
N LEU A 185 -10.43 14.93 -20.23
CA LEU A 185 -9.17 15.01 -19.49
C LEU A 185 -8.21 16.07 -20.04
N LEU A 186 -8.18 16.26 -21.35
CA LEU A 186 -7.35 17.27 -22.00
C LEU A 186 -7.82 18.72 -21.70
N THR A 187 -9.06 18.91 -21.25
CA THR A 187 -9.56 20.23 -20.83
C THR A 187 -9.38 20.50 -19.34
N VAL A 188 -8.98 19.51 -18.55
CA VAL A 188 -8.76 19.67 -17.10
C VAL A 188 -7.50 20.51 -16.86
N ILE A 189 -7.70 21.70 -16.30
CA ILE A 189 -6.62 22.58 -15.86
C ILE A 189 -6.31 22.27 -14.40
N LEU A 190 -5.10 21.77 -14.14
CA LEU A 190 -4.61 21.53 -12.80
C LEU A 190 -3.99 22.79 -12.18
N PRO A 191 -4.02 22.95 -10.85
CA PRO A 191 -3.31 24.02 -10.16
C PRO A 191 -1.80 24.05 -10.49
N HIS A 192 -1.15 25.21 -10.34
CA HIS A 192 0.29 25.38 -10.62
C HIS A 192 1.22 24.44 -9.84
N SER A 193 0.75 23.82 -8.74
CA SER A 193 1.50 22.80 -8.00
C SER A 193 1.67 21.47 -8.76
N PHE A 194 0.97 21.29 -9.88
CA PHE A 194 1.05 20.11 -10.74
C PHE A 194 1.87 20.45 -11.99
N ASN A 195 3.05 19.85 -12.12
CA ASN A 195 3.96 20.11 -13.25
C ASN A 195 3.66 19.26 -14.50
N TYR A 196 2.38 18.96 -14.77
CA TYR A 196 1.97 18.19 -15.96
C TYR A 196 0.49 18.42 -16.31
N GLN A 197 0.12 18.04 -17.53
CA GLN A 197 -1.26 17.87 -17.99
C GLN A 197 -1.64 16.40 -18.01
N PHE A 198 -2.93 16.08 -17.86
CA PHE A 198 -3.39 14.70 -18.00
C PHE A 198 -3.14 14.20 -19.41
N LEU A 199 -2.67 12.96 -19.52
CA LEU A 199 -2.67 12.23 -20.77
C LEU A 199 -4.10 11.72 -21.06
N PRO A 200 -4.44 11.45 -22.33
CA PRO A 200 -5.70 10.82 -22.70
C PRO A 200 -5.97 9.54 -21.91
N LEU A 201 -7.25 9.26 -21.62
CA LEU A 201 -7.65 8.04 -20.93
C LEU A 201 -7.36 6.80 -21.80
N THR A 202 -7.44 6.93 -23.13
CA THR A 202 -7.03 5.88 -24.08
C THR A 202 -5.54 5.49 -23.96
N GLN A 203 -4.72 6.33 -23.33
CA GLN A 203 -3.29 6.11 -23.09
C GLN A 203 -2.98 5.83 -21.62
N PHE A 204 -3.95 5.40 -20.81
CA PHE A 204 -3.77 5.20 -19.36
C PHE A 204 -2.62 4.24 -19.01
N TYR A 205 -2.26 3.30 -19.87
CA TYR A 205 -1.09 2.42 -19.66
C TYR A 205 0.24 3.16 -19.53
N GLN A 206 0.35 4.38 -20.08
CA GLN A 206 1.54 5.23 -20.01
C GLN A 206 1.54 6.13 -18.78
N TRP A 207 0.44 6.17 -18.02
CA TRP A 207 0.33 7.01 -16.84
C TRP A 207 1.28 6.52 -15.75
N LYS A 208 2.01 7.47 -15.14
CA LYS A 208 2.75 7.21 -13.90
C LYS A 208 1.78 7.17 -12.73
N THR A 209 2.17 6.53 -11.63
CA THR A 209 1.32 6.38 -10.43
C THR A 209 0.77 7.69 -9.89
N LYS A 210 1.56 8.78 -9.97
CA LYS A 210 1.11 10.12 -9.59
C LYS A 210 -0.11 10.57 -10.40
N MET A 211 -0.15 10.29 -11.70
CA MET A 211 -1.28 10.65 -12.56
C MET A 211 -2.53 9.83 -12.22
N PHE A 212 -2.38 8.52 -11.94
CA PHE A 212 -3.50 7.71 -11.41
C PHE A 212 -4.04 8.26 -10.09
N ARG A 213 -3.15 8.62 -9.15
CA ARG A 213 -3.53 9.23 -7.87
C ARG A 213 -4.31 10.52 -8.08
N ASP A 214 -3.79 11.40 -8.92
CA ASP A 214 -4.37 12.73 -9.12
C ASP A 214 -5.69 12.64 -9.91
N PHE A 215 -5.81 11.70 -10.86
CA PHE A 215 -7.09 11.37 -11.49
C PHE A 215 -8.09 10.84 -10.45
N LEU A 216 -7.72 9.83 -9.66
CA LEU A 216 -8.57 9.23 -8.63
C LEU A 216 -9.09 10.28 -7.65
N LEU A 217 -8.20 11.10 -7.06
CA LEU A 217 -8.57 11.97 -5.95
C LEU A 217 -9.27 13.28 -6.37
N TYR A 218 -9.09 13.74 -7.61
CA TYR A 218 -9.53 15.08 -8.01
C TYR A 218 -10.46 15.12 -9.23
N VAL A 219 -10.37 14.15 -10.13
CA VAL A 219 -11.09 14.20 -11.42
C VAL A 219 -12.13 13.08 -11.55
N SER A 220 -11.82 11.90 -11.00
CA SER A 220 -12.58 10.69 -11.21
C SER A 220 -14.06 10.74 -10.77
N PRO A 221 -14.48 11.49 -9.72
CA PRO A 221 -15.90 11.57 -9.37
C PRO A 221 -16.74 12.27 -10.44
N VAL A 222 -16.20 13.36 -11.00
CA VAL A 222 -16.84 14.12 -12.09
C VAL A 222 -16.86 13.26 -13.35
N PHE A 223 -15.74 12.61 -13.65
CA PHE A 223 -15.65 11.66 -14.76
C PHE A 223 -16.71 10.55 -14.63
N ALA A 224 -16.85 9.95 -13.44
CA ALA A 224 -17.76 8.85 -13.21
C ALA A 224 -19.21 9.24 -13.48
N VAL A 225 -19.65 10.40 -12.99
CA VAL A 225 -21.03 10.89 -13.17
C VAL A 225 -21.33 11.24 -14.64
N ILE A 226 -20.34 11.72 -15.39
CA ILE A 226 -20.57 12.16 -16.78
C ILE A 226 -20.50 10.99 -17.76
N PHE A 227 -19.60 10.03 -17.53
CA PHE A 227 -19.20 9.06 -18.57
C PHE A 227 -19.48 7.60 -18.23
N LEU A 228 -19.73 7.24 -16.96
CA LEU A 228 -20.00 5.85 -16.57
C LEU A 228 -21.50 5.58 -16.44
N PRO A 229 -21.97 4.34 -16.70
CA PRO A 229 -23.34 3.94 -16.37
C PRO A 229 -23.65 4.13 -14.88
N ASP A 230 -24.88 4.51 -14.54
CA ASP A 230 -25.29 4.91 -13.19
C ASP A 230 -24.88 3.91 -12.10
N GLU A 231 -25.08 2.60 -12.33
CA GLU A 231 -24.71 1.55 -11.38
C GLU A 231 -23.19 1.49 -11.16
N VAL A 232 -22.39 1.58 -12.23
CA VAL A 232 -20.93 1.57 -12.11
C VAL A 232 -20.44 2.87 -11.47
N ALA A 233 -21.02 4.01 -11.84
CA ALA A 233 -20.71 5.30 -11.24
C ALA A 233 -20.97 5.27 -9.73
N LEU A 234 -22.12 4.74 -9.30
CA LEU A 234 -22.47 4.61 -7.88
C LEU A 234 -21.46 3.75 -7.12
N HIS A 235 -21.15 2.55 -7.61
CA HIS A 235 -20.14 1.69 -6.99
C HIS A 235 -18.75 2.33 -6.95
N PHE A 236 -18.38 3.04 -8.00
CA PHE A 236 -17.11 3.76 -8.03
C PHE A 236 -17.08 4.93 -7.04
N LEU A 237 -18.16 5.70 -6.91
CA LEU A 237 -18.25 6.82 -5.96
C LEU A 237 -18.14 6.33 -4.52
N HIS A 238 -18.70 5.15 -4.20
CA HIS A 238 -18.48 4.48 -2.93
C HIS A 238 -17.00 4.17 -2.69
N TYR A 239 -16.34 3.52 -3.64
CA TYR A 239 -14.91 3.26 -3.58
C TYR A 239 -14.08 4.55 -3.43
N PHE A 240 -14.43 5.62 -4.16
CA PHE A 240 -13.79 6.92 -4.08
C PHE A 240 -13.93 7.54 -2.68
N VAL A 241 -15.13 7.52 -2.08
CA VAL A 241 -15.36 8.03 -0.73
C VAL A 241 -14.51 7.29 0.28
N PHE A 242 -14.43 5.96 0.18
CA PHE A 242 -13.58 5.14 1.04
C PHE A 242 -12.10 5.54 0.93
N VAL A 243 -11.55 5.54 -0.29
CA VAL A 243 -10.14 5.91 -0.54
C VAL A 243 -9.83 7.33 -0.08
N ARG A 244 -10.70 8.30 -0.42
CA ARG A 244 -10.51 9.70 -0.03
C ARG A 244 -10.53 9.86 1.48
N THR A 245 -11.40 9.14 2.18
CA THR A 245 -11.50 9.19 3.64
C THR A 245 -10.22 8.64 4.26
N LEU A 246 -9.75 7.46 3.85
CA LEU A 246 -8.49 6.89 4.33
C LEU A 246 -7.27 7.78 4.04
N HIS A 247 -7.30 8.54 2.95
CA HIS A 247 -6.20 9.43 2.59
C HIS A 247 -6.21 10.77 3.36
N PHE A 248 -7.39 11.28 3.75
CA PHE A 248 -7.54 12.63 4.31
C PHE A 248 -8.19 12.69 5.69
N PHE A 249 -8.45 11.56 6.35
CA PHE A 249 -9.03 11.58 7.70
C PHE A 249 -8.11 12.33 8.67
N LYS A 250 -8.71 13.11 9.57
CA LYS A 250 -8.00 13.86 10.61
C LYS A 250 -8.28 13.35 12.02
N LYS A 251 -9.43 12.70 12.18
CA LYS A 251 -9.96 12.21 13.46
C LYS A 251 -10.65 10.87 13.19
N SER A 252 -10.65 9.98 14.18
CA SER A 252 -11.30 8.67 14.10
C SER A 252 -12.79 8.78 13.77
N ILE A 253 -13.47 9.83 14.26
CA ILE A 253 -14.90 10.07 13.96
C ILE A 253 -15.23 10.15 12.46
N ASN A 254 -14.26 10.55 11.62
CA ASN A 254 -14.45 10.57 10.17
C ASN A 254 -14.50 9.15 9.60
N LEU A 255 -13.78 8.21 10.22
CA LEU A 255 -13.79 6.79 9.84
C LEU A 255 -15.10 6.15 10.31
N ASP A 256 -15.49 6.40 11.55
CA ASP A 256 -16.73 5.86 12.13
C ASP A 256 -17.97 6.26 11.31
N ALA A 257 -18.04 7.52 10.88
CA ALA A 257 -19.15 8.00 10.05
C ALA A 257 -19.22 7.33 8.68
N VAL A 258 -18.07 7.05 8.07
CA VAL A 258 -17.99 6.39 6.76
C VAL A 258 -18.30 4.90 6.87
N GLU A 259 -17.87 4.25 7.95
CA GLU A 259 -18.23 2.86 8.26
C GLU A 259 -19.74 2.71 8.43
N GLN A 260 -20.39 3.60 9.20
CA GLN A 260 -21.85 3.61 9.36
C GLN A 260 -22.59 3.79 8.03
N PHE A 261 -22.08 4.64 7.14
CA PHE A 261 -22.65 4.84 5.82
C PHE A 261 -22.60 3.55 4.98
N PHE A 262 -21.47 2.84 4.97
CA PHE A 262 -21.34 1.58 4.24
C PHE A 262 -22.19 0.46 4.84
N ASP A 263 -22.28 0.37 6.17
CA ASP A 263 -23.16 -0.58 6.84
C ASP A 263 -24.64 -0.39 6.46
N GLN A 264 -25.07 0.85 6.26
CA GLN A 264 -26.42 1.15 5.80
C GLN A 264 -26.60 0.76 4.32
N TYR A 265 -25.60 1.06 3.47
CA TYR A 265 -25.65 0.73 2.06
C TYR A 265 -25.75 -0.77 1.81
N HIS A 266 -24.98 -1.59 2.53
CA HIS A 266 -25.00 -3.05 2.36
C HIS A 266 -26.25 -3.75 2.90
N LYS A 267 -27.05 -3.08 3.73
CA LYS A 267 -28.31 -3.62 4.28
C LYS A 267 -29.51 -3.41 3.37
N ASN A 268 -29.42 -2.48 2.42
CA ASN A 268 -30.47 -2.14 1.44
C ASN A 268 -30.18 -2.79 0.08
#